data_AF-J0PET6-F1
#
_entry.id   AF-J0PET6-F1
#
_cell.length_a   1.000
_cell.length_b   1.000
_cell.length_c   1.000
_cell.angle_alpha   90.00
_cell.angle_beta   90.00
_cell.angle_gamma   90.00
#
_symmetry.space_group_name_H-M   'P 1'
#
loop_
_entity.id
_entity.type
_entity.pdbx_description
1 polymer ?
#
loop_
_entity_poly.entity_id
_entity_poly.type
_entity_poly.pdbx_seq_one_letter_code
_entity_poly.pdbx_strand_id
1 'polypeptide(L)'
;MGNDEFFAQYQQDPVVSSGGYFDPQYFSKVFTHELGEMNTYIFVDNALSLSHNADNRAIVVVGVENYKESVRYVVLDCFFGIWSEEETIKHILAAKEKYKDAKTYIESDGGGLVLYRLLLVALARHNQQAKENNKELLNDEIICYTPSRRISKVDKIKAIRPFYNTGFLVFSHSANNTEQIEKELFSFNPDKPFKKDDCIDALASALTHESVKAPLKREIKASYNARFKAKPTWRI
;
A
#
# COMPACT_ATOMS: atom_id res chain seq x y z
N MET A 1 21.96 14.67 -35.04
CA MET A 1 21.73 13.26 -35.36
C MET A 1 22.54 12.48 -34.36
N GLY A 2 21.84 11.97 -33.33
CA GLY A 2 22.43 11.54 -32.06
C GLY A 2 23.06 10.17 -32.17
N ASN A 3 24.08 9.92 -31.35
CA ASN A 3 24.82 8.67 -31.25
C ASN A 3 23.92 7.41 -31.13
N ASP A 4 22.69 7.56 -30.66
CA ASP A 4 21.74 6.46 -30.43
C ASP A 4 21.29 5.75 -31.73
N GLU A 5 21.18 6.46 -32.86
CA GLU A 5 20.84 5.82 -34.15
C GLU A 5 21.98 4.95 -34.68
N PHE A 6 23.24 5.29 -34.33
CA PHE A 6 24.42 4.56 -34.78
C PHE A 6 24.60 3.22 -34.04
N PHE A 7 24.31 3.18 -32.73
CA PHE A 7 24.38 1.95 -31.94
C PHE A 7 23.27 0.94 -32.29
N ALA A 8 22.06 1.43 -32.58
CA ALA A 8 20.92 0.57 -32.94
C ALA A 8 21.12 -0.18 -34.27
N GLN A 9 21.88 0.38 -35.21
CA GLN A 9 22.06 -0.19 -36.55
C GLN A 9 23.21 -1.20 -36.64
N TYR A 10 24.26 -1.05 -35.83
CA TYR A 10 25.52 -1.78 -36.03
C TYR A 10 25.86 -2.85 -34.98
N GLN A 11 25.29 -2.81 -33.78
CA GLN A 11 25.70 -3.74 -32.71
C GLN A 11 24.72 -4.87 -32.38
N GLN A 12 23.48 -4.89 -32.91
CA GLN A 12 22.41 -5.81 -32.47
C GLN A 12 22.15 -5.86 -30.94
N ASP A 13 22.90 -5.12 -30.14
CA ASP A 13 22.61 -4.79 -28.75
C ASP A 13 22.09 -3.35 -28.70
N PRO A 14 20.76 -3.14 -28.69
CA PRO A 14 20.25 -1.85 -28.26
C PRO A 14 20.74 -1.66 -26.82
N VAL A 15 21.52 -0.61 -26.59
CA VAL A 15 21.66 -0.03 -25.25
C VAL A 15 20.28 0.50 -24.88
N VAL A 16 19.42 -0.39 -24.41
CA VAL A 16 18.19 -0.02 -23.73
C VAL A 16 18.67 0.81 -22.57
N SER A 17 18.43 2.13 -22.60
CA SER A 17 18.66 2.97 -21.43
C SER A 17 18.03 2.22 -20.26
N SER A 18 18.86 1.79 -19.31
CA SER A 18 18.50 0.95 -18.19
C SER A 18 17.70 1.73 -17.14
N GLY A 19 16.78 2.60 -17.58
CA GLY A 19 15.88 3.36 -16.74
C GLY A 19 14.50 2.74 -16.85
N GLY A 20 14.06 2.04 -15.79
CA GLY A 20 12.66 1.68 -15.64
C GLY A 20 11.77 2.93 -15.64
N TYR A 21 10.45 2.73 -15.75
CA TYR A 21 9.49 3.83 -15.72
C TYR A 21 9.55 4.67 -14.43
N PHE A 22 10.01 4.05 -13.33
CA PHE A 22 10.34 4.69 -12.06
C PHE A 22 11.85 4.84 -11.91
N ASP A 23 12.29 6.06 -11.65
CA ASP A 23 13.71 6.37 -11.50
C ASP A 23 14.16 6.16 -10.04
N PRO A 24 15.17 5.29 -9.78
CA PRO A 24 15.67 5.00 -8.44
C PRO A 24 16.02 6.24 -7.60
N GLN A 25 16.38 7.37 -8.22
CA GLN A 25 16.74 8.59 -7.49
C GLN A 25 15.59 9.16 -6.64
N TYR A 26 14.34 8.87 -6.99
CA TYR A 26 13.16 9.34 -6.23
C TYR A 26 12.70 8.32 -5.18
N PHE A 27 13.39 7.18 -5.06
CA PHE A 27 13.06 6.20 -4.04
C PHE A 27 13.41 6.74 -2.65
N SER A 28 12.40 6.88 -1.78
CA SER A 28 12.57 7.50 -0.45
C SER A 28 12.19 6.54 0.67
N LYS A 29 13.14 6.27 1.58
CA LYS A 29 12.86 5.59 2.86
C LYS A 29 12.64 6.61 3.98
N VAL A 30 11.83 6.26 4.95
CA VAL A 30 11.51 7.09 6.12
C VAL A 30 11.48 6.21 7.37
N PHE A 31 11.89 6.75 8.52
CA PHE A 31 11.74 6.04 9.79
C PHE A 31 10.33 6.22 10.34
N THR A 32 9.81 5.20 11.00
CA THR A 32 8.42 5.21 11.52
C THR A 32 8.16 6.31 12.55
N HIS A 33 9.17 6.79 13.27
CA HIS A 33 9.05 7.89 14.23
C HIS A 33 8.92 9.27 13.56
N GLU A 34 9.22 9.38 12.27
CA GLU A 34 9.04 10.61 11.47
C GLU A 34 7.65 10.68 10.83
N LEU A 35 6.82 9.65 11.05
CA LEU A 35 5.45 9.56 10.57
C LEU A 35 4.48 10.15 11.59
N GLY A 36 3.43 10.79 11.09
CA GLY A 36 2.33 11.30 11.90
C GLY A 36 1.28 10.23 12.20
N GLU A 37 0.13 10.70 12.68
CA GLU A 37 -1.06 9.86 12.80
C GLU A 37 -1.50 9.38 11.41
N MET A 38 -1.71 8.08 11.26
CA MET A 38 -2.04 7.45 9.99
C MET A 38 -3.17 6.43 10.13
N ASN A 39 -3.97 6.31 9.08
CA ASN A 39 -4.83 5.15 8.90
C ASN A 39 -4.02 4.04 8.24
N THR A 40 -4.21 2.79 8.67
CA THR A 40 -3.49 1.65 8.10
C THR A 40 -4.44 0.77 7.28
N TYR A 41 -3.91 0.22 6.21
CA TYR A 41 -4.65 -0.56 5.23
C TYR A 41 -3.84 -1.77 4.80
N ILE A 42 -4.47 -2.92 4.64
CA ILE A 42 -3.86 -4.14 4.11
C ILE A 42 -4.54 -4.43 2.78
N PHE A 43 -3.78 -4.46 1.69
CA PHE A 43 -4.27 -4.84 0.36
C PHE A 43 -3.72 -6.19 -0.03
N VAL A 44 -4.62 -7.09 -0.40
CA VAL A 44 -4.30 -8.47 -0.81
C VAL A 44 -4.61 -8.63 -2.29
N ASP A 45 -3.57 -8.86 -3.07
CA ASP A 45 -3.65 -9.33 -4.46
C ASP A 45 -3.48 -10.85 -4.49
N ASN A 46 -4.49 -11.53 -5.02
CA ASN A 46 -4.59 -12.98 -4.96
C ASN A 46 -4.38 -13.61 -6.34
N ALA A 47 -3.57 -14.66 -6.38
CA ALA A 47 -3.31 -15.45 -7.57
C ALA A 47 -4.07 -16.78 -7.54
N LEU A 48 -4.59 -17.18 -8.70
CA LEU A 48 -5.35 -18.44 -8.89
C LEU A 48 -4.46 -19.68 -8.94
N SER A 49 -3.20 -19.55 -9.36
CA SER A 49 -2.33 -20.69 -9.66
C SER A 49 -1.29 -20.91 -8.56
N LEU A 50 -0.99 -22.17 -8.28
CA LEU A 50 0.08 -22.62 -7.38
C LEU A 50 1.31 -23.14 -8.13
N SER A 51 1.34 -23.02 -9.47
CA SER A 51 2.49 -23.47 -10.26
C SER A 51 3.73 -22.62 -9.97
N HIS A 52 4.94 -23.16 -10.14
CA HIS A 52 6.19 -22.37 -9.95
C HIS A 52 6.31 -21.15 -10.88
N ASN A 53 5.62 -21.16 -12.02
CA ASN A 53 5.51 -20.03 -12.94
C ASN A 53 4.30 -19.13 -12.67
N ALA A 54 3.54 -19.39 -11.61
CA ALA A 54 2.38 -18.60 -11.24
C ALA A 54 2.78 -17.19 -10.81
N ASP A 55 1.80 -16.30 -10.90
CA ASP A 55 1.82 -14.99 -10.27
C ASP A 55 1.95 -15.15 -8.76
N ASN A 56 2.64 -14.21 -8.12
CA ASN A 56 2.74 -14.22 -6.67
C ASN A 56 1.42 -13.75 -6.07
N ARG A 57 1.11 -14.26 -4.88
CA ARG A 57 0.19 -13.56 -3.99
C ARG A 57 0.96 -12.45 -3.30
N ALA A 58 0.35 -11.29 -3.18
CA ALA A 58 0.96 -10.13 -2.55
C ALA A 58 0.05 -9.56 -1.47
N ILE A 59 0.63 -9.22 -0.32
CA ILE A 59 -0.04 -8.54 0.79
C ILE A 59 0.79 -7.31 1.09
N VAL A 60 0.24 -6.13 0.80
CA VAL A 60 0.92 -4.85 1.02
C VAL A 60 0.21 -4.10 2.14
N VAL A 61 0.98 -3.65 3.13
CA VAL A 61 0.47 -2.80 4.20
C VAL A 61 0.82 -1.35 3.89
N VAL A 62 -0.19 -0.50 3.81
CA VAL A 62 -0.05 0.93 3.49
C VAL A 62 -0.59 1.78 4.64
N GLY A 63 0.25 2.65 5.17
CA GLY A 63 -0.15 3.76 6.04
C GLY A 63 -0.48 5.00 5.21
N VAL A 64 -1.48 5.74 5.64
CA VAL A 64 -1.91 6.97 4.96
C VAL A 64 -2.05 8.08 5.98
N GLU A 65 -1.29 9.15 5.81
CA GLU A 65 -1.25 10.28 6.72
C GLU A 65 -1.48 11.61 6.01
N ASN A 66 -1.81 12.63 6.79
CA ASN A 66 -1.82 14.01 6.31
C ASN A 66 -0.40 14.56 6.31
N TYR A 67 0.09 15.01 5.16
CA TYR A 67 1.45 15.53 5.01
C TYR A 67 1.46 16.69 4.02
N LYS A 68 2.08 17.83 4.39
CA LYS A 68 2.22 19.03 3.53
C LYS A 68 0.95 19.38 2.73
N GLU A 69 -0.16 19.57 3.46
CA GLU A 69 -1.49 19.89 2.89
C GLU A 69 -2.12 18.84 1.98
N SER A 70 -1.45 17.70 1.77
CA SER A 70 -1.92 16.58 0.96
C SER A 70 -1.84 15.27 1.76
N VAL A 71 -1.87 14.15 1.05
CA VAL A 71 -1.81 12.79 1.60
C VAL A 71 -0.46 12.18 1.26
N ARG A 72 0.23 11.62 2.25
CA ARG A 72 1.42 10.79 2.05
C ARG A 72 1.08 9.32 2.31
N TYR A 73 1.45 8.47 1.36
CA TYR A 73 1.33 7.03 1.43
C TYR A 73 2.66 6.45 1.90
N VAL A 74 2.59 5.53 2.86
CA VAL A 74 3.75 4.89 3.47
C VAL A 74 3.61 3.39 3.31
N VAL A 75 4.54 2.74 2.61
CA VAL A 75 4.60 1.28 2.58
C VAL A 75 5.22 0.79 3.89
N LEU A 76 4.41 0.11 4.70
CA LEU A 76 4.78 -0.33 6.06
C LEU A 76 5.31 -1.76 6.09
N ASP A 77 4.83 -2.63 5.21
CA ASP A 77 5.29 -4.01 5.05
C ASP A 77 4.84 -4.54 3.68
N CYS A 78 5.58 -5.51 3.17
CA CYS A 78 5.19 -6.31 2.02
C CYS A 78 5.42 -7.79 2.34
N PHE A 79 4.43 -8.63 2.02
CA PHE A 79 4.60 -10.08 2.01
C PHE A 79 4.25 -10.56 0.62
N PHE A 80 5.07 -11.43 0.05
CA PHE A 80 4.83 -11.98 -1.28
C PHE A 80 5.33 -13.41 -1.40
N GLY A 81 4.69 -14.20 -2.26
CA GLY A 81 5.14 -15.55 -2.58
C GLY A 81 4.09 -16.39 -3.29
N ILE A 82 4.49 -17.61 -3.64
CA ILE A 82 3.57 -18.63 -4.15
C ILE A 82 3.08 -19.40 -2.92
N TRP A 83 1.86 -19.11 -2.49
CA TRP A 83 1.29 -19.64 -1.26
C TRP A 83 -0.05 -20.30 -1.51
N SER A 84 -0.33 -21.35 -0.73
CA SER A 84 -1.69 -21.85 -0.53
C SER A 84 -2.60 -20.78 0.09
N GLU A 85 -3.92 -20.97 0.02
CA GLU A 85 -4.90 -20.13 0.72
C GLU A 85 -4.64 -20.10 2.23
N GLU A 86 -4.27 -21.24 2.80
CA GLU A 86 -3.98 -21.35 4.24
C GLU A 86 -2.75 -20.53 4.65
N GLU A 87 -1.67 -20.59 3.87
CA GLU A 87 -0.47 -19.77 4.09
C GLU A 87 -0.76 -18.29 3.88
N THR A 88 -1.53 -17.95 2.84
CA THR A 88 -1.97 -16.57 2.57
C THR A 88 -2.74 -16.02 3.77
N ILE A 89 -3.67 -16.80 4.33
CA ILE A 89 -4.43 -16.43 5.54
C ILE A 89 -3.49 -16.22 6.73
N LYS A 90 -2.47 -17.06 6.94
CA LYS A 90 -1.49 -16.87 8.02
C LYS A 90 -0.76 -15.54 7.88
N HIS A 91 -0.34 -15.18 6.67
CA HIS A 91 0.31 -13.88 6.42
C HIS A 91 -0.65 -12.70 6.65
N ILE A 92 -1.92 -12.81 6.26
CA ILE A 92 -2.93 -11.78 6.53
C ILE A 92 -3.15 -11.62 8.04
N LEU A 93 -3.30 -12.72 8.79
CA LEU A 93 -3.49 -12.66 10.24
C LEU A 93 -2.27 -12.08 10.96
N ALA A 94 -1.05 -12.44 10.54
CA ALA A 94 0.18 -11.86 11.05
C ALA A 94 0.25 -10.34 10.79
N ALA A 95 -0.14 -9.90 9.59
CA ALA A 95 -0.24 -8.48 9.28
C ALA A 95 -1.29 -7.77 10.16
N LYS A 96 -2.46 -8.37 10.38
CA LYS A 96 -3.49 -7.81 11.28
C LYS A 96 -3.05 -7.79 12.75
N GLU A 97 -2.25 -8.75 13.20
CA GLU A 97 -1.70 -8.75 14.56
C GLU A 97 -0.71 -7.60 14.78
N LYS A 98 0.11 -7.29 13.76
CA LYS A 98 1.04 -6.16 13.77
C LYS A 98 0.33 -4.81 13.59
N TYR A 99 -0.70 -4.76 12.74
CA TYR A 99 -1.47 -3.55 12.41
C TYR A 99 -2.95 -3.74 12.78
N LYS A 100 -3.23 -3.68 14.09
CA LYS A 100 -4.54 -4.04 14.67
C LYS A 100 -5.72 -3.20 14.20
N ASP A 101 -5.47 -1.96 13.80
CA ASP A 101 -6.50 -1.05 13.28
C ASP A 101 -6.61 -1.08 11.74
N ALA A 102 -5.84 -1.96 11.08
CA ALA A 102 -5.78 -1.95 9.63
C ALA A 102 -7.03 -2.56 9.00
N LYS A 103 -7.61 -1.81 8.06
CA LYS A 103 -8.70 -2.27 7.18
C LYS A 103 -8.12 -3.17 6.10
N THR A 104 -8.67 -4.36 5.97
CA THR A 104 -8.19 -5.36 5.00
C THR A 104 -9.05 -5.35 3.76
N TYR A 105 -8.43 -5.22 2.59
CA TYR A 105 -9.07 -5.21 1.28
C TYR A 105 -8.57 -6.41 0.48
N ILE A 106 -9.51 -7.22 -0.01
CA ILE A 106 -9.23 -8.40 -0.83
C ILE A 106 -9.93 -8.21 -2.17
N GLU A 107 -9.17 -8.28 -3.25
CA GLU A 107 -9.74 -8.23 -4.60
C GLU A 107 -10.65 -9.45 -4.83
N SER A 108 -11.85 -9.28 -5.40
CA SER A 108 -12.79 -10.39 -5.58
C SER A 108 -12.37 -11.40 -6.66
N ASP A 109 -11.60 -10.92 -7.63
CA ASP A 109 -11.10 -11.70 -8.75
C ASP A 109 -9.91 -12.58 -8.29
N GLY A 110 -9.37 -13.41 -9.17
CA GLY A 110 -8.18 -14.20 -8.82
C GLY A 110 -8.39 -15.23 -7.69
N GLY A 111 -9.64 -15.59 -7.36
CA GLY A 111 -9.95 -16.49 -6.24
C GLY A 111 -10.15 -15.80 -4.89
N GLY A 112 -10.12 -14.45 -4.85
CA GLY A 112 -10.23 -13.71 -3.59
C GLY A 112 -11.56 -13.84 -2.86
N LEU A 113 -12.67 -14.16 -3.55
CA LEU A 113 -13.95 -14.51 -2.89
C LEU A 113 -13.84 -15.76 -2.00
N VAL A 114 -13.06 -16.76 -2.45
CA VAL A 114 -12.82 -17.99 -1.67
C VAL A 114 -11.90 -17.65 -0.50
N LEU A 115 -10.81 -16.92 -0.75
CA LEU A 115 -9.90 -16.46 0.29
C LEU A 115 -10.62 -15.66 1.38
N TYR A 116 -11.50 -14.73 1.01
CA TYR A 116 -12.31 -13.96 1.94
C TYR A 116 -13.15 -14.84 2.87
N ARG A 117 -13.88 -15.82 2.32
CA ARG A 117 -14.71 -16.74 3.11
C ARG A 117 -13.87 -17.58 4.07
N LEU A 118 -12.74 -18.10 3.59
CA LEU A 118 -11.81 -18.89 4.41
C LEU A 118 -11.18 -18.03 5.51
N LEU A 119 -10.82 -16.78 5.21
CA LEU A 119 -10.27 -15.83 6.16
C LEU A 119 -11.26 -15.50 7.29
N LEU A 120 -12.55 -15.32 6.99
CA LEU A 120 -13.56 -15.09 8.04
C LEU A 120 -13.64 -16.25 9.03
N VAL A 121 -13.61 -17.49 8.55
CA VAL A 121 -13.60 -18.69 9.40
C VAL A 121 -12.32 -18.75 10.23
N ALA A 122 -11.17 -18.48 9.61
CA ALA A 122 -9.88 -18.47 10.30
C ALA A 122 -9.80 -17.37 11.36
N LEU A 123 -10.30 -16.17 11.06
CA LEU A 123 -10.38 -15.04 11.98
C LEU A 123 -11.26 -15.38 13.19
N ALA A 124 -12.42 -16.00 12.98
CA ALA A 124 -13.30 -16.41 14.07
C ALA A 124 -12.59 -17.41 15.01
N ARG A 125 -11.87 -18.40 14.45
CA ARG A 125 -11.07 -19.36 15.23
C ARG A 125 -9.93 -18.67 15.99
N HIS A 126 -9.20 -17.78 15.32
CA HIS A 126 -8.11 -17.01 15.92
C HIS A 126 -8.62 -16.15 17.09
N ASN A 127 -9.71 -15.41 16.90
CA ASN A 127 -10.28 -14.55 17.91
C ASN A 127 -10.88 -15.33 19.09
N GLN A 128 -11.46 -16.52 18.86
CA GLN A 128 -11.88 -17.40 19.94
C GLN A 128 -10.69 -17.87 20.80
N GLN A 129 -9.59 -18.28 20.17
CA GLN A 129 -8.35 -18.64 20.87
C GLN A 129 -7.73 -17.43 21.60
N ALA A 130 -7.73 -16.25 20.98
CA ALA A 130 -7.26 -15.02 21.62
C ALA A 130 -8.07 -14.71 22.88
N LYS A 131 -9.40 -14.84 22.81
CA LYS A 131 -10.31 -14.66 23.95
C LYS A 131 -10.01 -15.64 25.10
N GLU A 132 -9.82 -16.92 24.79
CA GLU A 132 -9.45 -17.95 25.78
C GLU A 132 -8.10 -17.65 26.46
N ASN A 133 -7.18 -17.00 25.73
CA ASN A 133 -5.87 -16.61 26.21
C ASN A 133 -5.80 -15.17 26.77
N ASN A 134 -6.93 -14.47 26.93
CA ASN A 134 -7.00 -13.06 27.35
C ASN A 134 -6.14 -12.10 26.49
N LYS A 135 -6.01 -12.40 25.20
CA LYS A 135 -5.37 -11.53 24.21
C LYS A 135 -6.42 -10.65 23.53
N GLU A 136 -5.98 -9.51 23.03
CA GLU A 136 -6.80 -8.62 22.23
C GLU A 136 -7.26 -9.30 20.93
N LEU A 137 -8.50 -9.00 20.52
CA LEU A 137 -9.08 -9.54 19.30
C LEU A 137 -8.58 -8.77 18.09
N LEU A 138 -8.44 -9.45 16.95
CA LEU A 138 -8.21 -8.80 15.67
C LEU A 138 -9.52 -8.21 15.14
N ASN A 139 -9.45 -7.04 14.50
CA ASN A 139 -10.61 -6.41 13.87
C ASN A 139 -11.19 -7.28 12.73
N ASP A 140 -12.48 -7.13 12.48
CA ASP A 140 -13.25 -7.81 11.42
C ASP A 140 -13.50 -6.92 10.20
N GLU A 141 -12.81 -5.77 10.09
CA GLU A 141 -12.90 -4.86 8.94
C GLU A 141 -12.17 -5.47 7.72
N ILE A 142 -12.81 -6.46 7.11
CA ILE A 142 -12.36 -7.13 5.89
C ILE A 142 -13.39 -6.86 4.79
N ILE A 143 -12.94 -6.23 3.71
CA ILE A 143 -13.77 -5.82 2.58
C ILE A 143 -13.29 -6.57 1.35
N CYS A 144 -14.19 -7.35 0.75
CA CYS A 144 -13.97 -7.89 -0.58
C CYS A 144 -14.49 -6.89 -1.61
N TYR A 145 -13.64 -6.42 -2.51
CA TYR A 145 -13.98 -5.39 -3.50
C TYR A 145 -13.76 -5.90 -4.92
N THR A 146 -14.59 -5.45 -5.85
CA THR A 146 -14.41 -5.77 -7.27
C THR A 146 -13.45 -4.78 -7.90
N PRO A 147 -12.40 -5.24 -8.60
CA PRO A 147 -11.46 -4.35 -9.26
C PRO A 147 -12.16 -3.52 -10.33
N SER A 148 -11.79 -2.25 -10.44
CA SER A 148 -12.34 -1.38 -11.47
C SER A 148 -11.82 -1.80 -12.85
N ARG A 149 -12.72 -2.30 -13.71
CA ARG A 149 -12.39 -2.63 -15.11
C ARG A 149 -12.14 -1.41 -16.00
N ARG A 150 -12.34 -0.20 -15.47
CA ARG A 150 -12.17 1.05 -16.23
C ARG A 150 -10.71 1.47 -16.38
N ILE A 151 -9.85 1.03 -15.46
CA ILE A 151 -8.44 1.41 -15.42
C ILE A 151 -7.63 0.13 -15.58
N SER A 152 -6.72 0.10 -16.55
CA SER A 152 -5.86 -1.07 -16.76
C SER A 152 -4.86 -1.23 -15.60
N LYS A 153 -4.33 -2.45 -15.40
CA LYS A 153 -3.25 -2.72 -14.42
C LYS A 153 -2.06 -1.77 -14.61
N VAL A 154 -1.62 -1.61 -15.85
CA VAL A 154 -0.52 -0.71 -16.22
C VAL A 154 -0.85 0.74 -15.85
N ASP A 155 -2.07 1.22 -16.11
CA ASP A 155 -2.45 2.60 -15.80
C ASP A 155 -2.60 2.84 -14.29
N LYS A 156 -3.07 1.83 -13.52
CA LYS A 156 -3.05 1.87 -12.05
C LYS A 156 -1.62 2.07 -11.54
N ILE A 157 -0.66 1.28 -12.02
CA ILE A 157 0.75 1.38 -11.60
C ILE A 157 1.33 2.75 -12.02
N LYS A 158 1.05 3.23 -13.24
CA LYS A 158 1.48 4.57 -13.68
C LYS A 158 0.98 5.69 -12.77
N ALA A 159 -0.22 5.56 -12.20
CA ALA A 159 -0.80 6.54 -11.29
C ALA A 159 -0.03 6.69 -9.97
N ILE A 160 0.86 5.76 -9.62
CA ILE A 160 1.75 5.88 -8.47
C ILE A 160 2.81 6.99 -8.68
N ARG A 161 3.23 7.21 -9.93
CA ARG A 161 4.41 8.03 -10.28
C ARG A 161 4.41 9.45 -9.69
N PRO A 162 3.30 10.22 -9.70
CA PRO A 162 3.29 11.55 -9.10
C PRO A 162 3.65 11.51 -7.61
N PHE A 163 3.13 10.55 -6.85
CA PHE A 163 3.43 10.41 -5.43
C PHE A 163 4.88 9.97 -5.19
N TYR A 164 5.36 9.03 -6.02
CA TYR A 164 6.73 8.55 -5.98
C TYR A 164 7.75 9.67 -6.24
N ASN A 165 7.62 10.38 -7.36
CA ASN A 165 8.57 11.43 -7.77
C ASN A 165 8.64 12.62 -6.79
N THR A 166 7.58 12.84 -6.02
CA THR A 166 7.44 14.02 -5.13
C THR A 166 7.71 13.69 -3.66
N GLY A 167 8.01 12.43 -3.33
CA GLY A 167 8.21 11.99 -1.93
C GLY A 167 6.91 11.89 -1.11
N PHE A 168 5.75 11.81 -1.78
CA PHE A 168 4.46 11.52 -1.16
C PHE A 168 4.11 10.01 -1.18
N LEU A 169 4.93 9.19 -1.83
CA LEU A 169 5.03 7.76 -1.58
C LEU A 169 6.41 7.48 -0.98
N VAL A 170 6.42 6.92 0.22
CA VAL A 170 7.65 6.60 0.96
C VAL A 170 7.59 5.18 1.51
N PHE A 171 8.75 4.62 1.81
CA PHE A 171 8.90 3.24 2.29
C PHE A 171 9.44 3.26 3.71
N SER A 172 8.79 2.53 4.63
CA SER A 172 9.30 2.43 6.00
C SER A 172 10.65 1.71 6.01
N HIS A 173 11.61 2.24 6.77
CA HIS A 173 12.90 1.58 6.96
C HIS A 173 12.78 0.20 7.66
N SER A 174 11.70 0.00 8.41
CA SER A 174 11.42 -1.25 9.13
C SER A 174 10.49 -2.20 8.37
N ALA A 175 10.15 -1.88 7.12
CA ALA A 175 9.25 -2.70 6.32
C ALA A 175 9.96 -3.97 5.86
N ASN A 176 9.28 -5.10 5.99
CA ASN A 176 9.74 -6.37 5.46
C ASN A 176 9.60 -6.36 3.93
N ASN A 177 10.58 -6.97 3.26
CA ASN A 177 10.55 -7.28 1.83
C ASN A 177 10.32 -6.08 0.89
N THR A 178 10.70 -4.86 1.28
CA THR A 178 10.62 -3.70 0.36
C THR A 178 11.48 -3.87 -0.87
N GLU A 179 12.54 -4.68 -0.79
CA GLU A 179 13.43 -5.03 -1.91
C GLU A 179 12.68 -5.61 -3.11
N GLN A 180 11.60 -6.37 -2.88
CA GLN A 180 10.78 -6.90 -3.96
C GLN A 180 9.98 -5.77 -4.65
N ILE A 181 9.39 -4.86 -3.89
CA ILE A 181 8.72 -3.68 -4.46
C ILE A 181 9.72 -2.80 -5.21
N GLU A 182 10.92 -2.58 -4.66
CA GLU A 182 12.01 -1.84 -5.32
C GLU A 182 12.36 -2.48 -6.68
N LYS A 183 12.54 -3.80 -6.70
CA LYS A 183 12.83 -4.57 -7.92
C LYS A 183 11.70 -4.45 -8.95
N GLU A 184 10.45 -4.59 -8.52
CA GLU A 184 9.29 -4.45 -9.39
C GLU A 184 9.21 -3.04 -9.97
N LEU A 185 9.31 -1.99 -9.14
CA LEU A 185 9.31 -0.59 -9.59
C LEU A 185 10.40 -0.29 -10.63
N PHE A 186 11.65 -0.69 -10.36
CA PHE A 186 12.77 -0.38 -11.26
C PHE A 186 12.77 -1.22 -12.53
N SER A 187 12.09 -2.37 -12.50
CA SER A 187 11.97 -3.24 -13.66
C SER A 187 10.70 -3.00 -14.48
N PHE A 188 9.74 -2.25 -13.92
CA PHE A 188 8.46 -1.94 -14.55
C PHE A 188 8.67 -1.16 -15.86
N ASN A 189 8.07 -1.69 -16.92
CA ASN A 189 8.07 -1.09 -18.23
C ASN A 189 6.65 -1.16 -18.81
N PRO A 190 5.99 -0.02 -19.03
CA PRO A 190 4.60 0.01 -19.49
C PRO A 190 4.43 -0.57 -20.90
N ASP A 191 5.49 -0.64 -21.70
CA ASP A 191 5.46 -1.18 -23.07
C ASP A 191 5.77 -2.68 -23.09
N LYS A 192 6.20 -3.28 -21.97
CA LYS A 192 6.52 -4.72 -21.83
C LYS A 192 5.72 -5.34 -20.68
N PRO A 193 4.46 -5.77 -20.92
CA PRO A 193 3.49 -6.09 -19.87
C PRO A 193 3.67 -7.46 -19.17
N PHE A 194 4.81 -8.14 -19.32
CA PHE A 194 4.99 -9.54 -18.91
C PHE A 194 5.96 -9.75 -17.73
N LYS A 195 6.04 -8.78 -16.80
CA LYS A 195 6.83 -8.96 -15.56
C LYS A 195 5.91 -9.20 -14.37
N LYS A 196 6.43 -9.95 -13.40
CA LYS A 196 5.78 -10.16 -12.11
C LYS A 196 5.76 -8.84 -11.35
N ASP A 197 4.60 -8.19 -11.37
CA ASP A 197 4.37 -6.84 -10.86
C ASP A 197 3.32 -6.87 -9.72
N ASP A 198 3.19 -7.99 -9.03
CA ASP A 198 2.08 -8.27 -8.10
C ASP A 198 2.13 -7.38 -6.84
N CYS A 199 3.32 -7.07 -6.33
CA CYS A 199 3.45 -6.19 -5.16
C CYS A 199 3.15 -4.73 -5.52
N ILE A 200 3.64 -4.26 -6.66
CA ILE A 200 3.35 -2.89 -7.13
C ILE A 200 1.92 -2.73 -7.61
N ASP A 201 1.27 -3.80 -8.09
CA ASP A 201 -0.16 -3.79 -8.43
C ASP A 201 -1.02 -3.72 -7.16
N ALA A 202 -0.71 -4.51 -6.12
CA ALA A 202 -1.35 -4.40 -4.81
C ALA A 202 -1.21 -2.99 -4.20
N LEU A 203 -0.01 -2.40 -4.30
CA LEU A 203 0.24 -1.02 -3.89
C LEU A 203 -0.56 -0.01 -4.75
N ALA A 204 -0.62 -0.19 -6.06
CA ALA A 204 -1.38 0.66 -6.96
C ALA A 204 -2.88 0.61 -6.64
N SER A 205 -3.40 -0.58 -6.38
CA SER A 205 -4.77 -0.80 -5.93
C SER A 205 -5.03 -0.06 -4.62
N ALA A 206 -4.10 -0.08 -3.66
CA ALA A 206 -4.23 0.69 -2.43
C ALA A 206 -4.33 2.21 -2.68
N LEU A 207 -3.43 2.77 -3.49
CA LEU A 207 -3.39 4.22 -3.76
C LEU A 207 -4.63 4.71 -4.52
N THR A 208 -5.19 3.87 -5.40
CA THR A 208 -6.33 4.23 -6.26
C THR A 208 -7.69 3.91 -5.62
N HIS A 209 -7.73 3.17 -4.51
CA HIS A 209 -8.97 2.76 -3.87
C HIS A 209 -9.63 3.91 -3.10
N GLU A 210 -10.90 4.19 -3.37
CA GLU A 210 -11.62 5.37 -2.86
C GLU A 210 -11.72 5.44 -1.32
N SER A 211 -11.75 4.29 -0.65
CA SER A 211 -11.81 4.20 0.82
C SER A 211 -10.48 4.44 1.53
N VAL A 212 -9.37 4.53 0.81
CA VAL A 212 -8.03 4.73 1.36
C VAL A 212 -7.79 6.22 1.53
N LYS A 213 -7.86 6.70 2.77
CA LYS A 213 -7.81 8.12 3.11
C LYS A 213 -7.00 8.36 4.37
N ALA A 214 -6.35 9.52 4.46
CA ALA A 214 -5.71 9.97 5.68
C ALA A 214 -6.74 10.19 6.80
N PRO A 215 -6.32 10.15 8.08
CA PRO A 215 -7.17 10.51 9.21
C PRO A 215 -7.84 11.87 9.02
N LEU A 216 -9.06 12.04 9.53
CA LEU A 216 -9.71 13.34 9.51
C LEU A 216 -8.87 14.35 10.30
N LYS A 217 -8.48 15.46 9.67
CA LYS A 217 -7.85 16.58 10.39
C LYS A 217 -8.83 17.06 11.45
N ARG A 218 -8.51 16.85 12.72
CA ARG A 218 -9.29 17.43 13.83
C ARG A 218 -9.15 18.94 13.72
N GLU A 219 -10.22 19.64 13.37
CA GLU A 219 -10.26 21.09 13.50
C GLU A 219 -10.03 21.44 14.96
N ILE A 220 -8.88 22.04 15.25
CA ILE A 220 -8.66 22.69 16.54
C ILE A 220 -9.58 23.90 16.52
N LYS A 221 -10.82 23.75 17.02
CA LYS A 221 -11.68 24.91 17.29
C LYS A 221 -10.88 25.80 18.22
N ALA A 222 -10.45 26.96 17.71
CA ALA A 222 -9.83 27.97 18.54
C ALA A 222 -10.82 28.27 19.67
N SER A 223 -10.49 27.82 20.88
CA SER A 223 -11.15 28.27 22.09
C SER A 223 -10.80 29.75 22.22
N TYR A 224 -11.59 30.61 21.57
CA TYR A 224 -11.65 32.00 21.93
C TYR A 224 -12.22 32.03 23.35
N ASN A 225 -11.33 31.95 24.33
CA ASN A 225 -11.61 32.39 25.68
C ASN A 225 -11.94 33.87 25.58
N ALA A 226 -13.20 34.19 25.30
CA ALA A 226 -13.78 35.52 25.39
C ALA A 226 -13.88 35.92 26.87
N ARG A 227 -12.74 35.99 27.56
CA ARG A 227 -12.59 36.77 28.78
C ARG A 227 -12.04 38.13 28.38
N PHE A 228 -12.84 38.87 27.62
CA PHE A 228 -12.75 40.33 27.68
C PHE A 228 -13.14 40.73 29.10
N LYS A 229 -12.14 40.87 29.96
CA LYS A 229 -12.28 41.62 31.22
C LYS A 229 -12.64 43.05 30.83
N ALA A 230 -13.93 43.38 30.87
CA ALA A 230 -14.35 44.77 30.88
C ALA A 230 -13.62 45.45 32.04
N LYS A 231 -12.76 46.44 31.74
CA LYS A 231 -12.13 47.25 32.77
C LYS A 231 -13.24 48.06 33.46
N PRO A 232 -13.27 48.14 34.80
CA PRO A 232 -14.26 48.96 35.48
C PRO A 232 -13.97 50.43 35.16
N THR A 233 -14.88 51.07 34.44
CA THR A 233 -14.87 52.52 34.25
C THR A 233 -15.42 53.18 35.52
N TRP A 234 -14.59 53.95 36.20
CA TRP A 234 -15.03 54.82 37.30
C TRP A 234 -16.00 55.86 36.76
N ARG A 235 -17.19 55.94 37.35
CA ARG A 235 -18.13 57.03 37.11
C ARG A 235 -17.65 58.25 37.92
N ILE A 236 -17.44 59.37 37.23
CA ILE A 236 -17.35 60.72 37.81
C ILE A 236 -18.74 61.34 37.70
#